data_AF-A0A1F4X5B6-F1
#
_entry.id   AF-A0A1F4X5B6-F1
#
_cell.length_a   1.000
_cell.length_b   1.000
_cell.length_c   1.000
_cell.angle_alpha   90.00
_cell.angle_beta   90.00
_cell.angle_gamma   90.00
#
_symmetry.space_group_name_H-M   'P 1'
#
loop_
_entity.id
_entity.type
_entity.pdbx_description
1 polymer ?
#
loop_
_entity_poly.entity_id
_entity_poly.type
_entity_poly.pdbx_seq_one_letter_code
_entity_poly.pdbx_strand_id
1 'polypeptide(L)'
;MSNFQDRLKLQKYIYLLQAFGLYLGFRFNWYIYGPYSPDLARDGFELAKQYPNVPEVKFMEEKDETKFSEFIGFLHPNEDNTDWLEMIASLHFLKKMYPGRSKGEIFEKVRNKQPYLNDEQKCEACWEYLKTYKLI
;
A
#
# COMPACT_ATOMS: atom_id res chain seq x y z
N MET A 1 -7.22 11.49 -11.33
CA MET A 1 -8.03 10.37 -10.77
C MET A 1 -9.13 9.87 -11.72
N SER A 2 -9.03 10.12 -13.03
CA SER A 2 -10.01 9.63 -14.01
C SER A 2 -9.87 8.12 -14.25
N ASN A 3 -8.64 7.57 -14.18
CA ASN A 3 -8.37 6.16 -14.38
C ASN A 3 -8.56 5.34 -13.09
N PHE A 4 -9.08 4.12 -13.22
CA PHE A 4 -9.17 3.13 -12.16
C PHE A 4 -7.80 2.80 -11.56
N GLN A 5 -6.76 2.65 -12.40
CA GLN A 5 -5.42 2.33 -11.91
C GLN A 5 -4.84 3.41 -10.99
N ASP A 6 -5.05 4.69 -11.29
CA ASP A 6 -4.58 5.78 -10.40
C ASP A 6 -5.22 5.69 -9.01
N ARG A 7 -6.52 5.38 -8.97
CA ARG A 7 -7.26 5.22 -7.71
C ARG A 7 -6.78 4.01 -6.93
N LEU A 8 -6.47 2.91 -7.63
CA LEU A 8 -5.88 1.73 -7.02
C LEU A 8 -4.51 2.06 -6.42
N LYS A 9 -3.62 2.68 -7.20
CA LYS A 9 -2.28 3.09 -6.75
C LYS A 9 -2.33 3.99 -5.53
N LEU A 10 -3.18 5.04 -5.55
CA LEU A 10 -3.39 5.93 -4.40
C LEU A 10 -3.69 5.15 -3.12
N GLN A 11 -4.65 4.21 -3.19
CA GLN A 11 -5.08 3.42 -2.04
C GLN A 11 -3.92 2.61 -1.46
N LYS A 12 -3.05 2.05 -2.32
CA LYS A 12 -1.92 1.23 -1.87
C LYS A 12 -0.76 2.08 -1.36
N TYR A 13 -0.43 3.18 -2.04
CA TYR A 13 0.63 4.08 -1.60
C TYR A 13 0.33 4.68 -0.24
N ILE A 14 -0.87 5.24 -0.03
CA ILE A 14 -1.22 5.84 1.26
C ILE A 14 -1.32 4.79 2.37
N TYR A 15 -1.84 3.60 2.06
CA TYR A 15 -1.83 2.50 3.02
C TYR A 15 -0.42 2.14 3.50
N LEU A 16 0.50 1.91 2.55
CA LEU A 16 1.89 1.53 2.83
C LEU A 16 2.65 2.68 3.51
N LEU A 17 2.44 3.93 3.08
CA LEU A 17 3.01 5.12 3.70
C LEU A 17 2.70 5.17 5.21
N GLN A 18 1.46 4.90 5.60
CA GLN A 18 1.10 4.80 7.03
C GLN A 18 1.78 3.63 7.74
N ALA A 19 2.07 2.52 7.04
CA ALA A 19 2.83 1.39 7.59
C ALA A 19 4.30 1.74 7.87
N PHE A 20 4.87 2.69 7.11
CA PHE A 20 6.19 3.30 7.39
C PHE A 20 6.14 4.34 8.53
N GLY A 21 4.99 4.50 9.20
CA GLY A 21 4.86 5.38 10.36
C GLY A 21 4.62 6.85 10.03
N LEU A 22 4.21 7.14 8.79
CA LEU A 22 3.70 8.45 8.35
C LEU A 22 2.17 8.41 8.34
N TYR A 23 1.58 8.61 9.52
CA TYR A 23 0.13 8.47 9.73
C TYR A 23 -0.64 9.69 9.21
N LEU A 24 -1.56 9.46 8.27
CA LEU A 24 -2.39 10.50 7.65
C LEU A 24 -3.85 10.46 8.11
N GLY A 25 -4.19 9.63 9.11
CA GLY A 25 -5.55 9.54 9.65
C GLY A 25 -6.47 8.57 8.92
N PHE A 26 -6.07 8.00 7.78
CA PHE A 26 -6.92 7.13 6.99
C PHE A 26 -7.03 5.73 7.60
N ARG A 27 -8.26 5.22 7.67
CA ARG A 27 -8.56 3.84 8.08
C ARG A 27 -8.81 2.98 6.85
N PHE A 28 -8.29 1.76 6.88
CA PHE A 28 -8.37 0.82 5.77
C PHE A 28 -9.11 -0.45 6.18
N ASN A 29 -9.96 -0.95 5.29
CA ASN A 29 -10.62 -2.24 5.40
C ASN A 29 -10.24 -3.13 4.20
N TRP A 30 -10.47 -4.43 4.33
CA TRP A 30 -10.29 -5.35 3.20
C TRP A 30 -11.40 -5.18 2.17
N TYR A 31 -11.03 -4.96 0.90
CA TYR A 31 -11.96 -4.84 -0.22
C TYR A 31 -11.49 -5.67 -1.42
N ILE A 32 -12.19 -5.56 -2.57
CA ILE A 32 -11.98 -6.37 -3.77
C ILE A 32 -10.50 -6.45 -4.16
N TYR A 33 -9.79 -5.32 -4.14
CA TYR A 33 -8.39 -5.22 -4.54
C TYR A 33 -7.43 -5.10 -3.34
N GLY A 34 -7.81 -5.60 -2.16
CA GLY A 34 -7.01 -5.50 -0.92
C GLY A 34 -7.35 -4.26 -0.06
N PRO A 35 -6.39 -3.64 0.66
CA PRO A 35 -6.67 -2.53 1.57
C PRO A 35 -7.29 -1.33 0.86
N TYR A 36 -8.41 -0.83 1.39
CA TYR A 36 -9.16 0.28 0.82
C TYR A 36 -9.74 1.19 1.91
N SER A 37 -9.68 2.50 1.68
CA SER A 37 -10.25 3.54 2.51
C SER A 37 -11.24 4.38 1.68
N PRO A 38 -12.55 4.33 2.00
CA PRO A 38 -13.56 5.17 1.35
C PRO A 38 -13.30 6.66 1.55
N ASP A 39 -12.81 7.07 2.74
CA ASP A 39 -12.47 8.46 3.03
C ASP A 39 -11.33 8.96 2.14
N LEU A 40 -10.26 8.16 1.98
CA LEU A 40 -9.17 8.50 1.06
C LEU A 40 -9.66 8.60 -0.39
N ALA A 41 -10.62 7.77 -0.80
CA ALA A 41 -11.17 7.85 -2.14
C ALA A 41 -11.91 9.18 -2.36
N ARG A 42 -12.73 9.61 -1.40
CA ARG A 42 -13.43 10.91 -1.44
C ARG A 42 -12.41 12.05 -1.47
N ASP A 43 -11.50 12.09 -0.50
CA ASP A 43 -10.52 13.18 -0.36
C ASP A 43 -9.59 13.26 -1.59
N GLY A 44 -9.23 12.11 -2.18
CA GLY A 44 -8.46 12.06 -3.42
C GLY A 44 -9.14 12.75 -4.61
N PHE A 45 -10.46 12.63 -4.74
CA PHE A 45 -11.22 13.34 -5.78
C PHE A 45 -11.33 14.84 -5.49
N GLU A 46 -11.48 15.22 -4.23
CA GLU A 46 -11.59 16.63 -3.80
C GLU A 46 -10.26 17.35 -4.00
N LEU A 47 -9.16 16.76 -3.53
CA LEU A 47 -7.81 17.32 -3.66
C LEU A 47 -7.39 17.46 -5.13
N ALA A 48 -7.69 16.49 -5.98
CA ALA A 48 -7.40 16.59 -7.41
C ALA A 48 -8.14 17.74 -8.12
N LYS A 49 -9.29 18.16 -7.59
CA LYS A 49 -10.03 19.34 -8.09
C LYS A 49 -9.47 20.64 -7.51
N GLN A 50 -9.12 20.63 -6.22
CA GLN A 50 -8.66 21.82 -5.50
C GLN A 50 -7.21 22.21 -5.85
N TYR A 51 -6.36 21.24 -6.11
CA TYR A 51 -4.93 21.42 -6.38
C TYR A 51 -4.58 20.89 -7.77
N PRO A 52 -4.91 21.62 -8.85
CA PRO A 52 -4.51 21.24 -10.21
C PRO A 52 -2.99 21.25 -10.38
N ASN A 53 -2.29 22.05 -9.56
CA ASN A 53 -0.84 22.04 -9.41
C ASN A 53 -0.49 21.70 -7.96
N VAL A 54 0.45 20.78 -7.78
CA VAL A 54 0.93 20.39 -6.44
C VAL A 54 1.84 21.49 -5.92
N PRO A 55 1.58 22.10 -4.75
CA PRO A 55 2.45 23.10 -4.17
C PRO A 55 3.79 22.47 -3.75
N GLU A 56 4.85 23.27 -3.80
CA GLU A 56 6.12 22.88 -3.19
C GLU A 56 5.95 22.83 -1.66
N VAL A 57 6.33 21.70 -1.07
CA VAL A 57 6.20 21.46 0.36
C VAL A 57 7.50 20.89 0.90
N LYS A 58 7.75 21.08 2.19
CA LYS A 58 8.87 20.49 2.92
C LYS A 58 8.36 19.78 4.16
N PHE A 59 9.07 18.75 4.59
CA PHE A 59 8.82 18.13 5.88
C PHE A 59 9.10 19.13 7.00
N MET A 60 8.25 19.12 8.03
CA MET A 60 8.49 19.91 9.24
C MET A 60 9.55 19.27 10.13
N GLU A 61 9.64 17.95 10.10
CA GLU A 61 10.45 17.13 10.99
C GLU A 61 11.34 16.19 10.18
N GLU A 62 12.65 16.17 10.46
CA GLU A 62 13.64 15.32 9.77
C GLU A 62 13.32 13.82 9.88
N LYS A 63 12.73 13.39 11.01
CA LYS A 63 12.30 12.00 11.21
C LYS A 63 11.25 11.56 10.18
N ASP A 64 10.37 12.46 9.76
CA ASP A 64 9.29 12.15 8.83
C ASP A 64 9.82 12.15 7.39
N GLU A 65 10.78 13.02 7.08
CA GLU A 65 11.54 12.99 5.83
C GLU A 65 12.36 11.71 5.67
N THR A 66 12.99 11.25 6.76
CA THR A 66 13.73 9.97 6.78
C THR A 66 12.79 8.79 6.48
N LYS A 67 11.65 8.69 7.18
CA LYS A 67 10.65 7.64 6.92
C LYS A 67 10.10 7.71 5.49
N PHE A 68 9.90 8.92 4.97
CA PHE A 68 9.42 9.10 3.61
C PHE A 68 10.47 8.61 2.60
N SER A 69 11.74 8.92 2.83
CA SER A 69 12.86 8.44 2.01
C SER A 69 12.97 6.91 2.04
N GLU A 70 12.79 6.28 3.20
CA GLU A 70 12.71 4.81 3.33
C GLU A 70 11.54 4.23 2.54
N PHE A 71 10.36 4.86 2.61
CA PHE A 71 9.18 4.47 1.84
C PHE A 71 9.40 4.60 0.32
N ILE A 72 10.02 5.70 -0.14
CA ILE A 72 10.38 5.86 -1.55
C ILE A 72 11.38 4.78 -1.99
N GLY A 73 12.40 4.51 -1.17
CA GLY A 73 13.36 3.43 -1.42
C GLY A 73 12.71 2.04 -1.49
N PHE A 74 11.64 1.81 -0.70
CA PHE A 74 10.83 0.60 -0.76
C PHE A 74 10.00 0.46 -2.05
N LEU A 75 9.53 1.57 -2.62
CA LEU A 75 8.73 1.53 -3.84
C LEU A 75 9.60 1.44 -5.11
N HIS A 76 10.74 2.12 -5.13
CA HIS A 76 11.55 2.36 -6.32
C HIS A 76 11.85 1.10 -7.18
N PRO A 77 12.15 -0.08 -6.63
CA PRO A 77 12.41 -1.26 -7.45
C PRO A 77 11.21 -1.76 -8.28
N ASN A 78 9.98 -1.36 -7.93
CA ASN A 78 8.74 -1.87 -8.52
C ASN A 78 7.67 -0.78 -8.69
N GLU A 79 8.04 0.51 -8.75
CA GLU A 79 7.09 1.63 -8.68
C GLU A 79 6.03 1.64 -9.80
N ASP A 80 6.39 1.12 -10.98
CA ASP A 80 5.49 0.98 -12.12
C ASP A 80 4.66 -0.31 -12.11
N ASN A 81 5.01 -1.28 -11.26
CA ASN A 81 4.37 -2.58 -11.22
C ASN A 81 3.14 -2.56 -10.29
N THR A 82 1.97 -2.33 -10.89
CA THR A 82 0.70 -2.22 -10.15
C THR A 82 0.31 -3.55 -9.48
N ASP A 83 0.57 -4.69 -10.13
CA ASP A 83 0.28 -6.01 -9.56
C ASP A 83 1.13 -6.28 -8.31
N TRP A 84 2.41 -5.92 -8.36
CA TRP A 84 3.31 -5.99 -7.21
C TRP A 84 2.81 -5.10 -6.06
N LEU A 85 2.44 -3.86 -6.37
CA LEU A 85 1.93 -2.90 -5.38
C LEU A 85 0.64 -3.40 -4.71
N GLU A 86 -0.26 -3.98 -5.50
CA GLU A 86 -1.48 -4.58 -4.99
C GLU A 86 -1.18 -5.79 -4.10
N MET A 87 -0.30 -6.68 -4.54
CA MET A 87 0.12 -7.88 -3.80
C MET A 87 0.76 -7.53 -2.45
N ILE A 88 1.75 -6.64 -2.46
CA ILE A 88 2.54 -6.34 -1.26
C ILE A 88 1.70 -5.64 -0.19
N ALA A 89 0.82 -4.71 -0.60
CA ALA A 89 -0.12 -4.05 0.29
C ALA A 89 -1.13 -5.07 0.88
N SER A 90 -1.57 -6.03 0.06
CA SER A 90 -2.52 -7.07 0.45
C SER A 90 -1.93 -8.04 1.48
N LEU A 91 -0.72 -8.51 1.26
CA LEU A 91 0.02 -9.38 2.19
C LEU A 91 0.26 -8.68 3.53
N HIS A 92 0.77 -7.44 3.49
CA HIS A 92 1.01 -6.65 4.71
C HIS A 92 -0.29 -6.44 5.49
N PHE A 93 -1.38 -6.05 4.82
CA PHE A 93 -2.67 -5.83 5.46
C PHE A 93 -3.21 -7.09 6.14
N LEU A 94 -3.21 -8.22 5.43
CA LEU A 94 -3.71 -9.47 6.00
C LEU A 94 -2.86 -9.95 7.17
N LYS A 95 -1.53 -9.80 7.09
CA LYS A 95 -0.65 -10.17 8.21
C LYS A 95 -0.90 -9.29 9.44
N LYS A 96 -1.12 -7.98 9.27
CA LYS A 96 -1.50 -7.09 10.39
C LYS A 96 -2.88 -7.40 10.97
N MET A 97 -3.86 -7.73 10.12
CA MET A 97 -5.21 -8.10 10.56
C MET A 97 -5.25 -9.47 11.27
N TYR A 98 -4.35 -10.38 10.90
CA TYR A 98 -4.31 -11.73 11.44
C TYR A 98 -2.89 -12.12 11.91
N PRO A 99 -2.38 -11.49 12.99
CA PRO A 99 -0.97 -11.62 13.40
C PRO A 99 -0.57 -13.07 13.73
N GLY A 100 -1.51 -13.88 14.24
CA GLY A 100 -1.30 -15.29 14.58
C GLY A 100 -1.40 -16.28 13.42
N ARG A 101 -1.77 -15.83 12.20
CA ARG A 101 -1.84 -16.72 11.03
C ARG A 101 -0.46 -16.93 10.43
N SER A 102 -0.25 -18.16 9.95
CA SER A 102 0.95 -18.56 9.22
C SER A 102 1.02 -17.91 7.84
N LYS A 103 2.21 -17.89 7.25
CA LYS A 103 2.44 -17.38 5.88
C LYS A 103 1.50 -18.05 4.86
N GLY A 104 1.35 -19.38 4.92
CA GLY A 104 0.49 -20.13 4.02
C GLY A 104 -0.98 -19.71 4.11
N GLU A 105 -1.51 -19.51 5.31
CA GLU A 105 -2.88 -19.05 5.51
C GLU A 105 -3.11 -17.62 4.98
N ILE A 106 -2.10 -16.75 5.07
CA ILE A 106 -2.16 -15.41 4.46
C ILE A 106 -2.16 -15.51 2.93
N PHE A 107 -1.30 -16.35 2.35
CA PHE A 107 -1.24 -16.55 0.91
C PHE A 107 -2.54 -17.13 0.35
N GLU A 108 -3.15 -18.09 1.05
CA GLU A 108 -4.47 -18.60 0.70
C GLU A 108 -5.55 -17.52 0.69
N LYS A 109 -5.54 -16.60 1.66
CA LYS A 109 -6.49 -15.49 1.69
C LYS A 109 -6.32 -14.55 0.50
N VAL A 110 -5.09 -14.24 0.10
CA VAL A 110 -4.82 -13.45 -1.13
C VAL A 110 -5.33 -14.20 -2.35
N ARG A 111 -4.96 -15.47 -2.53
CA ARG A 111 -5.40 -16.30 -3.68
C ARG A 111 -6.92 -16.37 -3.82
N ASN A 112 -7.63 -16.52 -2.70
CA ASN A 112 -9.09 -16.60 -2.70
C ASN A 112 -9.79 -15.28 -3.04
N LYS A 113 -9.15 -14.14 -2.76
CA LYS A 113 -9.76 -12.80 -2.93
C LYS A 113 -9.30 -12.10 -4.20
N GLN A 114 -8.08 -12.39 -4.66
CA GLN A 114 -7.44 -11.80 -5.83
C GLN A 114 -6.90 -12.94 -6.73
N PRO A 115 -7.77 -13.80 -7.28
CA PRO A 115 -7.34 -14.97 -8.05
C PRO A 115 -6.57 -14.61 -9.32
N TYR A 116 -6.75 -13.39 -9.86
CA TYR A 116 -5.98 -12.89 -11.00
C TYR A 116 -4.52 -12.55 -10.65
N LEU A 117 -4.20 -12.37 -9.36
CA LEU A 117 -2.83 -12.22 -8.85
C LEU A 117 -2.24 -13.54 -8.35
N ASN A 118 -2.85 -14.70 -8.68
CA ASN A 118 -2.43 -16.00 -8.17
C ASN A 118 -1.08 -16.44 -8.75
N ASP A 119 -0.01 -15.95 -8.13
CA ASP A 119 1.37 -16.23 -8.45
C ASP A 119 2.14 -16.46 -7.15
N GLU A 120 2.40 -17.73 -6.85
CA GLU A 120 3.04 -18.14 -5.61
C GLU A 120 4.47 -17.60 -5.48
N GLN A 121 5.20 -17.50 -6.59
CA GLN A 121 6.55 -16.95 -6.59
C GLN A 121 6.53 -15.45 -6.28
N LYS A 122 5.57 -14.70 -6.84
CA LYS A 122 5.37 -13.29 -6.50
C LYS A 122 4.94 -13.09 -5.05
N CYS A 123 4.03 -13.93 -4.52
CA CYS A 123 3.65 -13.88 -3.11
C CYS A 123 4.87 -14.06 -2.19
N GLU A 124 5.70 -15.07 -2.48
CA GLU A 124 6.91 -15.35 -1.70
C GLU A 124 7.91 -14.19 -1.79
N ALA A 125 8.17 -13.68 -3.01
CA ALA A 125 9.06 -12.54 -3.22
C ALA A 125 8.59 -11.29 -2.47
N CYS A 126 7.29 -10.96 -2.52
CA CYS A 126 6.73 -9.83 -1.79
C CYS A 126 6.80 -10.04 -0.26
N TRP A 127 6.59 -11.27 0.21
CA TRP A 127 6.67 -11.59 1.63
C TRP A 127 8.08 -11.41 2.18
N GLU A 128 9.08 -11.95 1.49
CA GLU A 128 10.48 -11.76 1.89
C GLU A 128 10.89 -10.30 1.78
N TYR A 129 10.41 -9.56 0.78
CA TYR A 129 10.62 -8.11 0.67
C TYR A 129 10.00 -7.33 1.83
N LEU A 130 8.81 -7.70 2.31
CA LEU A 130 8.24 -7.06 3.52
C LEU A 130 9.09 -7.31 4.78
N LYS A 131 9.74 -8.48 4.88
CA LYS A 131 10.63 -8.81 6.01
C LYS A 131 11.91 -7.98 6.00
N THR A 132 12.49 -7.69 4.83
CA THR A 132 13.71 -6.85 4.77
C THR A 132 13.47 -5.44 5.33
N TYR A 133 12.25 -4.93 5.20
CA TYR A 133 11.80 -3.65 5.78
C TYR A 133 11.16 -3.78 7.17
N LYS A 134 11.16 -4.97 7.79
CA LYS A 134 10.58 -5.23 9.12
C LYS A 134 9.10 -4.85 9.24
N LEU A 135 8.35 -4.94 8.13
CA LEU A 135 6.93 -4.60 8.10
C LEU A 135 6.04 -5.76 8.58
N ILE A 136 6.55 -6.99 8.56
CA ILE A 136 5.87 -8.21 9.03
C ILE A 136 6.75 -9.10 9.89
#